data_AF-A0A934F0E7-F1
#
_entry.id   AF-A0A934F0E7-F1
#
_cell.length_a   1.000
_cell.length_b   1.000
_cell.length_c   1.000
_cell.angle_alpha   90.00
_cell.angle_beta   90.00
_cell.angle_gamma   90.00
#
_symmetry.space_group_name_H-M   'P 1'
#
loop_
_entity.id
_entity.type
_entity.pdbx_description
1 polymer ?
#
loop_
_entity_poly.entity_id
_entity_poly.type
_entity_poly.pdbx_seq_one_letter_code
_entity_poly.pdbx_strand_id
1 'polypeptide(L)'
;MKTLTVRLPESLVAQIEAESLLRKVPKSDVVRERLGQSPPRAKGKPAHVMELIGDLVGSVGGLPSDLSARKKHYLRAWDYGKNRPR
;
A
#
# COMPACT_ATOMS: atom_id res chain seq x y z
N MET A 1 1.80 18.96 18.84
CA MET A 1 1.34 19.74 17.66
C MET A 1 2.58 20.31 16.97
N LYS A 2 2.72 20.10 15.65
CA LYS A 2 3.76 20.76 14.84
C LYS A 2 3.04 21.76 13.93
N THR A 3 3.58 22.97 13.78
CA THR A 3 3.01 24.02 12.93
C THR A 3 3.69 24.01 11.57
N LEU A 4 2.89 24.05 10.50
CA LEU A 4 3.36 24.09 9.12
C LEU A 4 2.72 25.29 8.43
N THR A 5 3.51 26.07 7.71
CA THR A 5 3.03 27.20 6.91
C THR A 5 3.18 26.85 5.44
N VAL A 6 2.08 26.85 4.69
CA VAL A 6 2.06 26.44 3.28
C VAL A 6 1.25 27.47 2.49
N ARG A 7 1.72 27.79 1.28
CA ARG A 7 0.94 28.56 0.32
C ARG A 7 -0.02 27.63 -0.40
N LEU A 8 -1.32 27.91 -0.31
CA LEU A 8 -2.36 27.11 -0.94
C LEU A 8 -2.97 27.88 -2.11
N PRO A 9 -3.42 27.18 -3.18
CA PRO A 9 -4.24 27.80 -4.21
C PRO A 9 -5.51 28.41 -3.61
N GLU A 10 -5.94 29.56 -4.11
CA GLU A 10 -7.12 30.28 -3.62
C GLU A 10 -8.39 29.42 -3.67
N SER A 11 -8.53 28.60 -4.72
CA SER A 11 -9.65 27.67 -4.87
C SER A 11 -9.74 26.66 -3.73
N LEU A 12 -8.61 26.18 -3.22
CA LEU A 12 -8.57 25.23 -2.10
C LEU A 12 -8.91 25.92 -0.77
N VAL A 13 -8.47 27.16 -0.59
CA VAL A 13 -8.81 27.97 0.59
C VAL A 13 -10.32 28.21 0.63
N ALA A 14 -10.93 28.64 -0.48
CA ALA A 14 -12.37 28.86 -0.57
C ALA A 14 -13.19 27.60 -0.23
N GLN A 15 -12.74 26.42 -0.67
CA GLN A 15 -13.39 25.15 -0.32
C GLN A 15 -13.31 24.82 1.18
N ILE A 16 -12.16 25.09 1.81
CA ILE A 16 -11.96 24.88 3.26
C ILE A 16 -12.84 25.85 4.05
N GLU A 17 -12.96 27.10 3.60
CA GLU A 17 -13.81 28.10 4.23
C GLU A 17 -15.30 27.76 4.13
N ALA A 18 -15.75 27.35 2.94
CA ALA A 18 -17.12 26.89 2.76
C ALA A 18 -17.45 25.71 3.67
N GLU A 19 -16.56 24.71 3.77
CA GLU A 19 -16.77 23.56 4.66
C GLU A 19 -16.73 23.95 6.14
N SER A 20 -15.82 24.86 6.52
CA SER A 20 -15.74 25.42 7.86
C SER A 20 -17.03 26.12 8.27
N LEU A 21 -17.64 26.89 7.36
CA LEU A 21 -18.92 27.56 7.59
C LEU A 21 -20.09 26.56 7.67
N LEU A 22 -20.15 25.60 6.74
CA LEU A 22 -21.22 24.59 6.70
C LEU A 22 -21.24 23.72 7.95
N ARG A 23 -20.06 23.27 8.41
CA ARG A 23 -19.91 22.38 9.56
C ARG A 23 -19.71 23.12 10.89
N LYS A 24 -19.55 24.44 10.88
CA LYS A 24 -19.24 25.30 12.04
C LYS A 24 -18.01 24.85 12.84
N VAL A 25 -16.99 24.33 12.15
CA VAL A 25 -15.70 23.92 12.73
C VAL A 25 -14.61 24.87 12.26
N PRO A 26 -13.53 25.09 13.02
CA PRO A 26 -12.48 26.01 12.59
C PRO A 26 -11.75 25.47 11.37
N LYS A 27 -11.28 26.38 10.50
CA LYS A 27 -10.55 26.03 9.26
C LYS A 27 -9.39 25.07 9.51
N SER A 28 -8.68 25.23 10.62
CA SER A 28 -7.55 24.36 10.97
C SER A 28 -7.97 22.95 11.39
N ASP A 29 -9.18 22.75 11.92
CA ASP A 29 -9.71 21.41 12.19
C ASP A 29 -10.12 20.74 10.88
N VAL A 30 -10.75 21.47 9.95
CA VAL A 30 -11.01 20.98 8.58
C VAL A 30 -9.71 20.57 7.89
N VAL A 31 -8.65 21.38 7.99
CA VAL A 31 -7.34 21.06 7.42
C VAL A 31 -6.74 19.83 8.08
N ARG A 32 -6.74 19.75 9.42
CA ARG A 32 -6.21 18.58 10.15
C ARG A 32 -6.98 17.31 9.84
N GLU A 33 -8.31 17.40 9.77
CA GLU A 33 -9.21 16.31 9.40
C GLU A 33 -8.92 15.86 7.96
N ARG A 34 -8.89 16.76 6.97
CA ARG A 34 -8.57 16.41 5.58
C ARG A 34 -7.15 15.83 5.41
N LEU A 35 -6.16 16.34 6.16
CA LEU A 35 -4.79 15.81 6.16
C LEU A 35 -4.69 14.44 6.86
N GLY A 36 -5.52 14.17 7.87
CA GLY A 36 -5.56 12.88 8.58
C GLY A 36 -6.48 11.83 7.92
N GLN A 37 -7.55 12.27 7.27
CA GLN A 37 -8.52 11.47 6.51
C GLN A 37 -8.07 11.18 5.10
N SER A 38 -7.05 11.88 4.59
CA SER A 38 -6.21 11.25 3.59
C SER A 38 -5.42 10.17 4.32
N PRO A 39 -5.80 8.87 4.26
CA PRO A 39 -4.73 7.88 4.24
C PRO A 39 -3.79 8.37 3.14
N PRO A 40 -2.46 8.19 3.26
CA PRO A 40 -1.60 8.40 2.11
C PRO A 40 -2.31 7.68 0.98
N ARG A 41 -2.82 8.44 0.00
CA ARG A 41 -3.53 7.87 -1.13
C ARG A 41 -2.49 6.93 -1.68
N ALA A 42 -2.63 5.64 -1.40
CA ALA A 42 -1.67 4.64 -1.83
C ALA A 42 -1.96 4.39 -3.30
N LYS A 43 -1.94 5.45 -4.10
CA LYS A 43 -1.34 5.44 -5.41
C LYS A 43 0.15 5.15 -5.17
N GLY A 44 0.45 3.89 -4.85
CA GLY A 44 1.82 3.38 -4.76
C GLY A 44 2.55 3.60 -3.43
N LYS A 45 1.97 3.22 -2.28
CA LYS A 45 2.85 2.50 -1.35
C LYS A 45 2.92 1.08 -1.91
N PRO A 46 4.08 0.60 -2.40
CA PRO A 46 4.20 -0.83 -2.60
C PRO A 46 3.90 -1.43 -1.23
N ALA A 47 2.82 -2.19 -1.12
CA ALA A 47 2.64 -3.06 0.03
C ALA A 47 3.98 -3.78 0.20
N HIS A 48 4.47 -3.82 1.44
CA HIS A 48 5.75 -4.47 1.71
C HIS A 48 5.68 -5.84 1.03
N VAL A 49 6.69 -6.26 0.28
CA VAL A 49 6.64 -7.50 -0.54
C VAL A 49 6.10 -8.69 0.26
N MET A 50 6.34 -8.69 1.59
CA MET A 50 5.80 -9.68 2.53
C MET A 50 4.27 -9.60 2.74
N GLU A 51 3.68 -8.41 2.78
CA GLU A 51 2.21 -8.23 2.85
C GLU A 51 1.54 -8.69 1.55
N LEU A 52 2.20 -8.52 0.39
CA LEU A 52 1.70 -8.98 -0.91
C LEU A 52 1.84 -10.49 -1.13
N ILE A 53 2.70 -11.17 -0.38
CA ILE A 53 2.96 -12.61 -0.52
C ILE A 53 2.28 -13.40 0.59
N GLY A 54 1.74 -12.74 1.63
CA GLY A 54 1.18 -13.41 2.80
C GLY A 54 0.01 -14.34 2.49
N ASP A 55 -0.80 -14.01 1.49
CA ASP A 55 -1.88 -14.86 0.97
C ASP A 55 -1.36 -16.03 0.12
N LEU A 56 -0.18 -15.88 -0.48
CA LEU A 56 0.50 -16.92 -1.26
C LEU A 56 1.24 -17.93 -0.37
N VAL A 57 1.74 -17.53 0.79
CA VAL A 57 2.44 -18.42 1.73
C VAL A 57 1.46 -19.49 2.24
N GLY A 58 1.74 -20.77 1.92
CA GLY A 58 0.91 -21.90 2.36
C GLY A 58 -0.34 -22.15 1.52
N SER A 59 -0.58 -21.35 0.47
CA SER A 59 -1.71 -21.55 -0.46
C SER A 59 -1.60 -22.84 -1.29
N VAL A 60 -0.40 -23.39 -1.45
CA VAL A 60 -0.16 -24.62 -2.23
C VAL A 60 -0.04 -25.82 -1.30
N GLY A 61 -1.06 -26.69 -1.31
CA GLY A 61 -1.07 -27.95 -0.59
C GLY A 61 -0.43 -29.12 -1.36
N GLY A 62 -0.17 -30.23 -0.66
CA GLY A 62 0.32 -31.49 -1.27
C GLY A 62 1.82 -31.51 -1.63
N LEU A 63 2.56 -30.51 -1.17
CA LEU A 63 3.99 -30.37 -1.42
C LEU A 63 4.84 -31.16 -0.39
N PRO A 64 5.98 -31.74 -0.81
CA PRO A 64 6.91 -32.40 0.12
C PRO A 64 7.40 -31.46 1.24
N SER A 65 7.49 -31.97 2.46
CA SER A 65 7.89 -31.19 3.65
C SER A 65 9.34 -30.68 3.61
N ASP A 66 10.19 -31.28 2.77
CA ASP A 66 11.61 -30.95 2.66
C ASP A 66 11.98 -30.22 1.36
N LEU A 67 11.00 -29.53 0.78
CA LEU A 67 11.15 -28.72 -0.43
C LEU A 67 12.26 -27.67 -0.33
N SER A 68 12.39 -27.04 0.85
CA SER A 68 13.43 -26.04 1.12
C SER A 68 14.83 -26.66 1.17
N ALA A 69 14.95 -27.86 1.75
CA ALA A 69 16.21 -28.58 1.90
C ALA A 69 16.66 -29.25 0.59
N ARG A 70 15.73 -29.83 -0.18
CA ARG A 70 16.01 -30.56 -1.44
C ARG A 70 15.64 -29.76 -2.70
N LYS A 71 15.75 -28.43 -2.66
CA LYS A 71 15.39 -27.53 -3.76
C LYS A 71 15.88 -28.00 -5.14
N LYS A 72 17.17 -28.33 -5.28
CA LYS A 72 17.76 -28.75 -6.58
C LYS A 72 17.15 -30.03 -7.13
N HIS A 73 16.80 -30.98 -6.25
CA HIS A 73 16.19 -32.25 -6.64
C HIS A 73 14.81 -32.00 -7.25
N TYR A 74 13.95 -31.27 -6.55
CA TYR A 74 12.59 -30.98 -7.01
C TYR A 74 12.54 -30.10 -8.25
N LEU A 75 13.42 -29.10 -8.36
CA LEU A 75 13.52 -28.29 -9.58
C LEU A 75 13.85 -29.14 -10.82
N ARG A 76 14.74 -30.13 -10.68
CA ARG A 76 15.05 -31.06 -11.78
C ARG A 76 13.91 -32.03 -12.06
N ALA A 77 13.31 -32.60 -11.01
CA ALA A 77 12.21 -33.55 -11.13
C ALA A 77 10.96 -32.94 -11.79
N TRP A 78 10.70 -31.66 -11.55
CA TRP A 78 9.58 -30.92 -12.16
C TRP A 78 9.96 -30.17 -13.44
N ASP A 79 11.09 -30.53 -14.04
CA ASP A 79 11.54 -30.00 -15.32
C ASP A 79 11.74 -28.46 -15.36
N TYR A 80 11.96 -27.86 -14.20
CA TYR A 80 12.17 -26.43 -14.07
C TYR A 80 13.59 -26.02 -14.52
N GLY A 81 13.69 -24.90 -15.23
CA GLY A 81 14.98 -24.34 -15.67
C GLY A 81 15.53 -24.93 -16.96
N LYS A 82 14.76 -25.74 -17.69
CA LYS A 82 15.06 -26.05 -19.10
C LYS A 82 14.65 -24.87 -19.98
N ASN A 83 15.53 -24.47 -20.89
CA ASN A 83 15.20 -23.46 -21.90
C ASN A 83 14.01 -23.95 -22.71
N ARG A 84 12.86 -23.27 -22.61
CA ARG A 84 11.73 -23.53 -23.51
C ARG A 84 12.16 -23.16 -24.93
N PRO A 85 11.93 -24.02 -25.93
CA PRO A 85 12.05 -23.57 -27.32
C PRO A 85 11.06 -22.42 -27.52
N ARG A 86 11.55 -21.33 -28.14
CA ARG A 86 10.74 -20.16 -28.49
C ARG A 86 9.74 -20.49 -29.57
#